data_AF-A0A661TLI3-F1
#
_entry.id   AF-A0A661TLI3-F1
#
_cell.length_a   1.000
_cell.length_b   1.000
_cell.length_c   1.000
_cell.angle_alpha   90.00
_cell.angle_beta   90.00
_cell.angle_gamma   90.00
#
_symmetry.space_group_name_H-M   'P 1'
#
loop_
_entity.id
_entity.type
_entity.pdbx_description
1 polymer ?
#
loop_
_entity_poly.entity_id
_entity_poly.type
_entity_poly.pdbx_seq_one_letter_code
_entity_poly.pdbx_strand_id
1 'polypeptide(L)'
;MVGMLEALPETRLWKRLKAEGRLLKDTTGENTDGTLNFVPKMDIDKLINGYKMIIAKIYSRRTFYQRIKTFIRDFKPQAKTRLTRAEFDALIRSFWRIGLFSRSSPYYIKLIIETMLTKIKALPTAIELAIYGEHFQKIAKKFNNKNPRQNGP
;
A
#
# COMPACT_ATOMS: atom_id res chain seq x y z
N MET A 1 -1.31 -0.10 -3.23
CA MET A 1 0.07 0.34 -2.86
C MET A 1 0.45 1.46 -3.82
N VAL A 2 1.31 2.42 -3.42
CA VAL A 2 1.86 3.39 -4.39
C VAL A 2 2.93 2.71 -5.23
N GLY A 3 3.01 3.04 -6.52
CA GLY A 3 3.97 2.49 -7.49
C GLY A 3 4.84 3.55 -8.13
N MET A 4 5.82 3.11 -8.93
CA MET A 4 6.52 4.02 -9.83
C MET A 4 5.63 4.40 -11.01
N LEU A 5 5.86 5.58 -11.59
CA LEU A 5 5.06 6.07 -12.70
C LEU A 5 5.31 5.22 -13.94
N GLU A 6 4.25 4.65 -14.49
CA GLU A 6 4.24 4.06 -15.83
C GLU A 6 3.32 4.87 -16.75
N ALA A 7 3.74 5.06 -18.00
CA ALA A 7 2.94 5.72 -19.01
C ALA A 7 1.93 4.72 -19.60
N LEU A 8 0.65 4.90 -19.29
CA LEU A 8 -0.43 4.07 -19.85
C LEU A 8 -0.64 4.36 -21.34
N PRO A 9 -0.92 3.34 -22.19
CA PRO A 9 -1.17 3.53 -23.62
C PRO A 9 -2.23 4.60 -23.89
N GLU A 10 -2.08 5.29 -25.01
CA GLU A 10 -2.99 6.35 -25.47
C GLU A 10 -3.12 7.60 -24.58
N THR A 11 -2.50 7.64 -23.41
CA THR A 11 -2.43 8.86 -22.60
C THR A 11 -1.56 9.92 -23.25
N ARG A 12 -1.80 11.20 -22.88
CA ARG A 12 -0.96 12.32 -23.32
C ARG A 12 0.53 12.10 -22.99
N LEU A 13 0.82 11.54 -21.81
CA LEU A 13 2.19 11.24 -21.39
C LEU A 13 2.83 10.16 -22.28
N TRP A 14 2.10 9.08 -22.56
CA TRP A 14 2.58 8.00 -23.43
C TRP A 14 2.84 8.49 -24.85
N LYS A 15 1.90 9.23 -25.45
CA LYS A 15 2.08 9.82 -26.80
C LYS A 15 3.30 10.73 -26.86
N ARG A 16 3.49 11.57 -25.83
CA ARG A 16 4.67 12.44 -25.73
C ARG A 16 5.96 11.64 -25.61
N LEU A 17 6.03 10.66 -24.71
CA LEU A 17 7.24 9.85 -24.51
C LEU A 17 7.59 9.01 -25.75
N LYS A 18 6.57 8.53 -26.47
CA LYS A 18 6.73 7.84 -27.75
C LYS A 18 7.32 8.78 -28.81
N ALA A 19 6.79 10.00 -28.93
CA ALA A 19 7.32 11.02 -29.84
C ALA A 19 8.74 11.48 -29.46
N GLU A 20 9.06 11.51 -28.17
CA GLU A 20 10.40 11.82 -27.63
C GLU A 20 11.40 10.63 -27.77
N GLY A 21 10.97 9.45 -28.25
CA GLY A 21 11.82 8.26 -28.32
C GLY A 21 12.24 7.70 -26.96
N ARG A 22 11.52 8.05 -25.89
CA ARG A 22 11.85 7.68 -24.49
C ARG A 22 11.01 6.54 -23.95
N LEU A 23 9.98 6.09 -24.67
CA LEU A 23 9.17 4.95 -24.28
C LEU A 23 9.95 3.64 -24.56
N LEU A 24 10.12 2.81 -23.53
CA LEU A 24 10.91 1.57 -23.60
C LEU A 24 10.05 0.35 -23.95
N LYS A 25 8.85 0.27 -23.37
CA LYS A 25 7.90 -0.83 -23.53
C LYS A 25 6.49 -0.38 -23.15
N ASP A 26 5.50 -1.21 -23.45
CA ASP A 26 4.17 -1.04 -22.87
C ASP A 26 4.17 -1.45 -21.38
N THR A 27 3.26 -0.84 -20.62
CA THR A 27 3.07 -1.14 -19.19
C THR A 27 2.44 -2.51 -18.98
N THR A 28 2.85 -3.20 -17.91
CA THR A 28 2.22 -4.43 -17.43
C THR A 28 0.96 -4.14 -16.60
N GLY A 29 0.79 -2.89 -16.15
CA GLY A 29 -0.20 -2.47 -15.17
C GLY A 29 0.16 -2.84 -13.72
N GLU A 30 1.32 -3.46 -13.47
CA GLU A 30 1.70 -3.90 -12.13
C GLU A 30 2.39 -2.80 -11.32
N ASN A 31 1.62 -2.12 -10.48
CA ASN A 31 2.11 -1.02 -9.62
C ASN A 31 3.15 -1.42 -8.56
N THR A 32 3.49 -2.70 -8.42
CA THR A 32 4.37 -3.23 -7.37
C THR A 32 5.66 -3.86 -7.87
N ASP A 33 5.84 -3.99 -9.19
CA ASP A 33 7.06 -4.57 -9.76
C ASP A 33 8.25 -3.60 -9.71
N GLY A 34 7.97 -2.30 -9.55
CA GLY A 34 8.95 -1.24 -9.52
C GLY A 34 9.76 -1.18 -10.81
N THR A 35 9.09 -1.35 -11.95
CA THR A 35 9.68 -1.09 -13.25
C THR A 35 9.27 0.28 -13.77
N LEU A 36 10.02 0.77 -14.75
CA LEU A 36 9.67 1.95 -15.54
C LEU A 36 9.50 1.49 -16.97
N ASN A 37 8.51 2.05 -17.65
CA ASN A 37 8.29 1.77 -19.07
C ASN A 37 8.82 2.90 -19.98
N PHE A 38 9.59 3.84 -19.43
CA PHE A 38 10.22 4.93 -20.16
C PHE A 38 11.51 5.40 -19.48
N VAL A 39 12.37 6.10 -20.23
CA VAL A 39 13.61 6.72 -19.71
C VAL A 39 13.25 8.02 -18.96
N PRO A 40 13.42 8.10 -17.62
CA PRO A 40 13.11 9.30 -16.85
C PRO A 40 14.11 10.43 -17.15
N LYS A 41 13.70 11.69 -16.88
CA LYS A 41 14.64 12.83 -16.88
C LYS A 41 15.51 12.87 -15.62
N MET A 42 14.96 12.36 -14.51
CA MET A 42 15.72 12.17 -13.28
C MET A 42 16.64 10.97 -13.46
N ASP A 43 17.84 11.04 -12.88
CA ASP A 43 18.72 9.88 -12.74
C ASP A 43 17.96 8.67 -12.17
N ILE A 44 18.14 7.50 -12.81
CA ILE A 44 17.35 6.31 -12.53
C ILE A 44 17.65 5.75 -11.14
N ASP A 45 18.91 5.79 -10.70
CA ASP A 45 19.31 5.31 -9.39
C ASP A 45 18.74 6.21 -8.28
N LYS A 46 18.79 7.53 -8.48
CA LYS A 46 18.15 8.49 -7.57
C LYS A 46 16.64 8.27 -7.47
N LEU A 47 15.96 8.02 -8.59
CA LEU A 47 14.52 7.75 -8.62
C LEU A 47 14.16 6.47 -7.86
N ILE A 48 14.87 5.37 -8.14
CA ILE A 48 14.64 4.07 -7.50
C ILE A 48 14.93 4.14 -5.99
N ASN A 49 16.03 4.77 -5.59
CA ASN A 49 16.38 4.92 -4.17
C ASN A 49 15.37 5.80 -3.42
N GLY A 50 14.91 6.89 -4.05
CA GLY A 50 13.83 7.72 -3.52
C GLY A 50 12.53 6.93 -3.33
N TYR A 51 12.16 6.13 -4.33
CA TYR A 51 10.99 5.25 -4.25
C TYR A 51 11.11 4.24 -3.10
N LYS A 52 12.24 3.53 -2.98
CA LYS A 52 12.52 2.60 -1.86
C LYS A 52 12.36 3.27 -0.50
N MET A 53 12.91 4.48 -0.35
CA MET A 53 12.80 5.25 0.89
C MET A 53 11.35 5.60 1.22
N ILE A 54 10.57 6.06 0.23
CA ILE A 54 9.15 6.39 0.38
C ILE A 54 8.36 5.15 0.81
N ILE A 55 8.48 4.05 0.08
CA ILE A 55 7.80 2.78 0.37
C ILE A 55 8.12 2.29 1.79
N ALA A 56 9.40 2.28 2.16
CA ALA A 56 9.83 1.87 3.49
C ALA A 56 9.19 2.73 4.60
N LYS A 57 9.11 4.05 4.37
CA LYS A 57 8.57 5.00 5.34
C LYS A 57 7.07 4.90 5.48
N ILE A 58 6.33 5.03 4.37
CA ILE A 58 4.86 5.16 4.40
C ILE A 58 4.14 3.87 4.79
N TYR A 59 4.78 2.72 4.58
CA TYR A 59 4.29 1.40 4.98
C TYR A 59 4.98 0.86 6.23
N SER A 60 5.84 1.63 6.90
CA SER A 60 6.31 1.27 8.23
C SER A 60 5.12 1.13 9.17
N ARG A 61 5.14 0.12 10.07
CA ARG A 61 4.05 -0.16 11.03
C ARG A 61 3.52 1.12 11.69
N ARG A 62 4.42 1.88 12.31
CA ARG A 62 4.07 3.11 13.02
C ARG A 62 3.39 4.12 12.10
N THR A 63 4.00 4.46 10.96
CA THR A 63 3.46 5.48 10.04
C THR A 63 2.13 5.03 9.43
N PHE A 64 2.01 3.76 9.04
CA PHE A 64 0.80 3.25 8.43
C PHE A 64 -0.38 3.24 9.42
N TYR A 65 -0.18 2.70 10.63
CA TYR A 65 -1.24 2.71 11.66
C TYR A 65 -1.61 4.13 12.10
N GLN A 66 -0.66 5.06 12.15
CA GLN A 66 -0.96 6.47 12.41
C GLN A 66 -1.88 7.06 11.33
N ARG A 67 -1.64 6.74 10.05
CA ARG A 67 -2.51 7.16 8.94
C ARG A 67 -3.91 6.56 9.06
N ILE A 68 -4.03 5.29 9.44
CA ILE A 68 -5.34 4.67 9.70
C ILE A 68 -6.07 5.44 10.78
N LYS A 69 -5.43 5.75 11.91
CA LYS A 69 -6.06 6.51 13.00
C LYS A 69 -6.53 7.89 12.55
N THR A 70 -5.68 8.61 11.81
CA THR A 70 -6.05 9.90 11.24
C THR A 70 -7.27 9.78 10.33
N PHE A 71 -7.30 8.78 9.46
CA PHE A 71 -8.45 8.51 8.60
C PHE A 71 -9.71 8.21 9.42
N ILE A 72 -9.65 7.28 10.37
CA ILE A 72 -10.79 6.86 11.20
C ILE A 72 -11.36 8.03 12.02
N ARG A 73 -10.50 8.92 12.53
CA ARG A 73 -10.93 10.12 13.28
C ARG A 73 -11.87 11.01 12.48
N ASP A 74 -11.69 11.12 11.17
CA ASP A 74 -12.47 12.02 10.32
C ASP A 74 -13.50 11.24 9.47
N PHE A 75 -13.36 9.91 9.36
CA PHE A 75 -14.26 9.03 8.62
C PHE A 75 -15.67 8.97 9.23
N LYS A 76 -16.68 9.07 8.37
CA LYS A 76 -18.11 8.92 8.69
C LYS A 76 -18.66 7.73 7.89
N PRO A 77 -18.88 6.57 8.51
CA PRO A 77 -19.44 5.41 7.81
C PRO A 77 -20.85 5.74 7.32
N GLN A 78 -21.04 5.85 6.01
CA GLN A 78 -22.35 6.15 5.39
C GLN A 78 -23.13 4.89 5.01
N ALA A 79 -22.42 3.80 4.69
CA ALA A 79 -23.04 2.53 4.36
C ALA A 79 -23.62 1.87 5.63
N LYS A 80 -24.86 1.37 5.54
CA LYS A 80 -25.42 0.45 6.53
C LYS A 80 -24.82 -0.93 6.29
N THR A 81 -23.65 -1.20 6.85
CA THR A 81 -23.04 -2.53 6.80
C THR A 81 -23.74 -3.47 7.77
N ARG A 82 -24.33 -4.55 7.25
CA ARG A 82 -24.73 -5.70 8.07
C ARG A 82 -23.52 -6.61 8.19
N LEU A 83 -23.15 -6.97 9.40
CA LEU A 83 -22.11 -7.97 9.63
C LEU A 83 -22.52 -9.30 8.97
N THR A 84 -21.76 -9.68 7.96
CA THR A 84 -21.83 -10.97 7.30
C THR A 84 -20.96 -11.99 8.04
N ARG A 85 -21.21 -13.28 7.83
CA ARG A 85 -20.35 -14.34 8.37
C ARG A 85 -18.90 -14.19 7.92
N ALA A 86 -18.69 -13.76 6.67
CA ALA A 86 -17.35 -13.55 6.12
C ALA A 86 -16.58 -12.45 6.86
N GLU A 87 -17.24 -11.34 7.22
CA GLU A 87 -16.62 -10.25 8.00
C GLU A 87 -16.30 -10.69 9.43
N PHE A 88 -17.16 -11.50 10.04
CA PHE A 88 -16.90 -12.09 11.36
C PHE A 88 -15.69 -13.02 11.34
N ASP A 89 -15.60 -13.90 10.34
CA ASP A 89 -14.44 -14.77 10.16
C ASP A 89 -13.16 -13.97 9.88
N ALA A 90 -13.26 -12.87 9.14
CA ALA A 90 -12.14 -11.97 8.86
C ALA A 90 -11.64 -11.31 10.15
N LEU A 91 -12.56 -10.85 11.02
CA LEU A 91 -12.24 -10.30 12.34
C LEU A 91 -11.50 -11.32 13.22
N ILE A 92 -12.00 -12.55 13.32
CA ILE A 92 -11.34 -13.59 14.11
C ILE A 92 -9.95 -13.86 13.53
N ARG A 93 -9.85 -14.12 12.22
CA ARG A 93 -8.57 -14.42 11.57
C ARG A 93 -7.57 -13.28 11.69
N SER A 94 -8.01 -12.02 11.58
CA SER A 94 -7.13 -10.85 11.75
C SER A 94 -6.71 -10.67 13.19
N PHE A 95 -7.59 -10.92 14.17
CA PHE A 95 -7.24 -10.88 15.59
C PHE A 95 -6.16 -11.92 15.92
N TRP A 96 -6.33 -13.17 15.50
CA TRP A 96 -5.32 -14.21 15.71
C TRP A 96 -4.01 -13.90 14.97
N ARG A 97 -4.05 -13.67 13.65
CA ARG A 97 -2.82 -13.48 12.86
C ARG A 97 -2.09 -12.17 13.16
N ILE A 98 -2.82 -11.06 13.29
CA ILE A 98 -2.23 -9.72 13.43
C ILE A 98 -2.13 -9.34 14.90
N GLY A 99 -3.17 -9.59 15.69
CA GLY A 99 -3.24 -9.17 17.08
C GLY A 99 -2.36 -9.98 18.03
N LEU A 100 -2.08 -11.26 17.71
CA LEU A 100 -1.25 -12.12 18.55
C LEU A 100 0.11 -12.43 17.91
N PHE A 101 0.15 -12.81 16.63
CA PHE A 101 1.36 -13.34 16.01
C PHE A 101 2.16 -12.37 15.12
N SER A 102 1.70 -11.13 14.89
CA SER A 102 2.42 -10.18 14.03
C SER A 102 3.29 -9.20 14.83
N ARG A 103 4.33 -8.66 14.19
CA ARG A 103 5.08 -7.51 14.74
C ARG A 103 4.22 -6.24 14.83
N SER A 104 3.05 -6.23 14.20
CA SER A 104 2.09 -5.14 14.29
C SER A 104 1.10 -5.28 15.45
N SER A 105 1.11 -6.38 16.21
CA SER A 105 0.20 -6.64 17.34
C SER A 105 -0.08 -5.42 18.23
N PRO A 106 0.93 -4.71 18.79
CA PRO A 106 0.65 -3.58 19.68
C PRO A 106 -0.07 -2.43 18.97
N TYR A 107 0.24 -2.18 17.69
CA TYR A 107 -0.43 -1.15 16.89
C TYR A 107 -1.85 -1.57 16.53
N TYR A 108 -2.06 -2.85 16.22
CA TYR A 108 -3.35 -3.45 15.89
C TYR A 108 -4.30 -3.40 17.08
N ILE A 109 -3.90 -3.95 18.23
CA ILE A 109 -4.74 -3.98 19.43
C ILE A 109 -5.10 -2.55 19.85
N LYS A 110 -4.14 -1.62 19.83
CA LYS A 110 -4.40 -0.21 20.13
C LYS A 110 -5.41 0.41 19.15
N LEU A 111 -5.28 0.16 17.85
CA LEU A 111 -6.22 0.66 16.84
C LEU A 111 -7.64 0.11 17.07
N ILE A 112 -7.76 -1.19 17.34
CA ILE A 112 -9.04 -1.86 17.54
C ILE A 112 -9.73 -1.33 18.80
N ILE A 113 -9.03 -1.25 19.93
CA ILE A 113 -9.59 -0.71 21.18
C ILE A 113 -10.04 0.75 20.99
N GLU A 114 -9.18 1.61 20.45
CA GLU A 114 -9.53 3.03 20.20
C GLU A 114 -10.74 3.15 19.27
N THR A 115 -10.81 2.36 18.20
CA THR A 115 -11.92 2.42 17.24
C THR A 115 -13.21 1.91 17.87
N MET A 116 -13.18 0.84 18.66
CA MET A 116 -14.35 0.34 19.39
C MET A 116 -14.91 1.37 20.37
N LEU A 117 -14.04 2.06 21.11
CA LEU A 117 -14.43 3.04 22.12
C LEU A 117 -14.93 4.37 21.53
N THR A 118 -14.41 4.77 20.37
CA THR A 118 -14.71 6.09 19.78
C THR A 118 -15.70 6.04 18.61
N LYS A 119 -15.62 5.00 17.77
CA LYS A 119 -16.36 4.89 16.51
C LYS A 119 -16.57 3.44 16.09
N ILE A 120 -17.37 2.69 16.85
CA ILE A 120 -17.64 1.26 16.58
C ILE A 120 -18.11 0.97 15.15
N LYS A 121 -18.87 1.89 14.53
CA LYS A 121 -19.33 1.75 13.13
C LYS A 121 -18.18 1.77 12.10
N ALA A 122 -17.01 2.30 12.46
CA ALA A 122 -15.81 2.32 11.61
C ALA A 122 -14.89 1.11 11.85
N LEU A 123 -15.24 0.21 12.78
CA LEU A 123 -14.44 -0.95 13.13
C LEU A 123 -14.15 -1.89 11.94
N PRO A 124 -15.13 -2.24 11.07
CA PRO A 124 -14.84 -3.08 9.90
C PRO A 124 -13.78 -2.46 9.00
N THR A 125 -13.89 -1.16 8.72
CA THR A 125 -12.91 -0.41 7.92
C THR A 125 -11.54 -0.35 8.58
N ALA A 126 -11.47 -0.18 9.91
CA ALA A 126 -10.20 -0.19 10.62
C ALA A 126 -9.49 -1.55 10.52
N ILE A 127 -10.23 -2.66 10.63
CA ILE A 127 -9.71 -4.01 10.47
C ILE A 127 -9.24 -4.25 9.04
N GLU A 128 -10.05 -3.90 8.05
CA GLU A 128 -9.70 -4.01 6.62
C GLU A 128 -8.41 -3.27 6.30
N LEU A 129 -8.31 -2.00 6.73
CA LEU A 129 -7.11 -1.19 6.54
C LEU A 129 -5.90 -1.81 7.25
N ALA A 130 -6.07 -2.39 8.44
CA ALA A 130 -4.97 -3.08 9.13
C ALA A 130 -4.50 -4.34 8.39
N ILE A 131 -5.42 -5.12 7.80
CA ILE A 131 -5.10 -6.26 6.94
C ILE A 131 -4.32 -5.80 5.70
N TYR A 132 -4.77 -4.74 5.03
CA TYR A 132 -4.01 -4.12 3.93
C TYR A 132 -2.63 -3.65 4.37
N GLY A 133 -2.52 -3.10 5.58
CA GLY A 133 -1.25 -2.69 6.18
C GLY A 133 -0.26 -3.83 6.33
N GLU A 134 -0.70 -5.00 6.79
CA GLU A 134 0.15 -6.20 6.85
C GLU A 134 0.61 -6.66 5.47
N HIS A 135 -0.28 -6.62 4.49
CA HIS A 135 0.07 -6.98 3.11
C HIS A 135 1.09 -6.00 2.51
N PHE A 136 0.87 -4.69 2.64
CA PHE A 136 1.79 -3.68 2.12
C PHE A 136 3.15 -3.71 2.82
N GLN A 137 3.21 -3.99 4.12
CA GLN A 137 4.48 -4.21 4.82
C GLN A 137 5.27 -5.38 4.24
N LYS A 138 4.59 -6.49 3.90
CA LYS A 138 5.25 -7.65 3.28
C LYS A 138 5.77 -7.31 1.89
N ILE A 139 4.99 -6.60 1.07
CA ILE A 139 5.44 -6.16 -0.26
C ILE A 139 6.61 -5.18 -0.15
N ALA A 140 6.50 -4.17 0.71
CA ALA A 140 7.58 -3.19 0.94
C ALA A 140 8.89 -3.88 1.37
N LYS A 141 8.81 -4.90 2.25
CA LYS A 141 9.97 -5.69 2.65
C LYS A 141 10.55 -6.50 1.48
N LYS A 142 9.71 -7.15 0.68
CA LYS A 142 10.15 -7.88 -0.53
C LYS A 142 10.85 -6.94 -1.52
N PHE A 143 10.31 -5.74 -1.72
CA PHE A 143 10.87 -4.77 -2.65
C PHE A 143 12.22 -4.23 -2.19
N ASN A 144 12.37 -3.88 -0.91
CA ASN A 144 13.65 -3.42 -0.36
C ASN A 144 14.73 -4.52 -0.41
N ASN A 145 14.34 -5.79 -0.32
CA ASN A 145 15.26 -6.92 -0.40
C ASN A 145 15.61 -7.32 -1.85
N LYS A 146 14.88 -6.83 -2.85
CA LYS A 146 15.20 -7.08 -4.27
C LYS A 146 16.28 -6.11 -4.74
N ASN A 147 17.28 -6.65 -5.44
CA ASN A 147 18.21 -5.85 -6.23
C ASN A 147 17.53 -5.50 -7.56
N PRO A 148 17.26 -4.21 -7.85
CA PRO A 148 16.53 -3.79 -9.05
C PRO A 148 17.27 -4.13 -10.35
N ARG A 149 18.56 -4.48 -10.28
CA ARG A 149 19.38 -4.92 -11.42
C ARG A 149 19.04 -6.31 -11.97
N GLN A 150 18.23 -7.12 -11.28
CA GLN A 150 17.92 -8.49 -11.73
C GLN A 150 16.69 -8.61 -12.64
N ASN A 151 15.98 -7.51 -12.89
CA ASN A 151 14.82 -7.49 -13.80
C ASN A 151 15.06 -6.57 -15.02
N GLY A 152 16.30 -6.55 -15.54
CA GLY A 152 16.62 -5.99 -16.85
C GLY A 152 16.25 -6.97 -17.97
N PRO A 153 16.02 -6.48 -19.20
CA PRO A 153 16.99 -5.68 -19.94
C PRO A 153 17.06 -4.21 -19.54
#